data_AF-A0A089PGN1-F1
#
_entry.id   AF-A0A089PGN1-F1
#
_cell.length_a   1.000
_cell.length_b   1.000
_cell.length_c   1.000
_cell.angle_alpha   90.00
_cell.angle_beta   90.00
_cell.angle_gamma   90.00
#
_symmetry.space_group_name_H-M   'P 1'
#
loop_
_entity.id
_entity.type
_entity.pdbx_description
1 polymer ?
#
loop_
_entity_poly.entity_id
_entity_poly.type
_entity_poly.pdbx_seq_one_letter_code
_entity_poly.pdbx_strand_id
1 'polypeptide(L)'
;MNLLQNYLSSSKVKKVLSLKPGQKGFSLIELVVVVAVLAVLSAIAIPQFTKIASKARAAAAATTLATTVKECAANMADQGSGTYIPSISLDGYRDGTKNGAGWYQTVFNNQGQGTLTRSTSVTPLTCTSSGLMEIRSENTAEYPSFVYNLGTGAKTCTASGDAVERGCRNSVW
;
A
#
# COMPACT_ATOMS: atom_id res chain seq x y z
N MET A 1 78.02 23.43 9.74
CA MET A 1 76.73 23.20 9.05
C MET A 1 75.99 22.08 9.77
N ASN A 2 74.66 22.18 9.99
CA ASN A 2 73.74 21.05 10.25
C ASN A 2 73.19 20.78 11.68
N LEU A 3 73.33 21.71 12.64
CA LEU A 3 72.56 21.60 13.91
C LEU A 3 71.05 21.76 13.67
N LEU A 4 70.67 22.73 12.83
CA LEU A 4 69.28 22.98 12.45
C LEU A 4 68.66 21.83 11.64
N GLN A 5 69.45 21.19 10.77
CA GLN A 5 68.99 20.05 9.97
C GLN A 5 68.71 18.82 10.85
N ASN A 6 69.55 18.56 11.86
CA ASN A 6 69.29 17.48 12.83
C ASN A 6 68.06 17.76 13.70
N TYR A 7 67.81 19.02 14.04
CA TYR A 7 66.64 19.37 14.85
C TYR A 7 65.31 19.20 14.08
N LEU A 8 65.29 19.57 12.79
CA LEU A 8 64.12 19.39 11.92
C LEU A 8 63.90 17.92 11.49
N SER A 9 64.94 17.09 11.51
CA SER A 9 64.85 15.66 11.16
C SER A 9 64.36 14.77 12.30
N SER A 10 64.27 15.30 13.53
CA SER A 10 63.73 14.59 14.69
C SER A 10 62.30 14.08 14.40
N SER A 11 62.07 12.79 14.65
CA SER A 11 60.76 12.14 14.45
C SER A 11 59.65 12.81 15.25
N LYS A 12 59.98 13.41 16.41
CA LYS A 12 59.05 14.19 17.22
C LYS A 12 58.66 15.49 16.51
N VAL A 13 59.63 16.22 15.97
CA VAL A 13 59.42 17.49 15.25
C VAL A 13 58.67 17.27 13.93
N LYS A 14 59.01 16.22 13.18
CA LYS A 14 58.25 15.78 12.00
C LYS A 14 56.80 15.40 12.33
N LYS A 15 56.52 14.77 13.47
CA LYS A 15 55.17 14.37 13.86
C LYS A 15 54.29 15.57 14.21
N VAL A 16 54.86 16.59 14.86
CA VAL A 16 54.15 17.84 15.18
C VAL A 16 53.94 18.69 13.93
N LEU A 17 54.90 18.72 13.01
CA LEU A 17 54.79 19.39 11.69
C LEU A 17 53.91 18.62 10.69
N SER A 18 53.72 17.30 10.86
CA SER A 18 52.91 16.42 9.99
C SER A 18 51.48 16.20 10.51
N LEU A 19 51.06 16.93 11.54
CA LEU A 19 49.64 17.01 11.90
C LEU A 19 48.91 17.67 10.72
N LYS A 20 48.39 16.86 9.80
CA LYS A 20 47.55 17.31 8.69
C LYS A 20 46.39 18.12 9.28
N PRO A 21 46.28 19.43 9.01
CA PRO A 21 45.09 20.18 9.36
C PRO A 21 43.98 19.72 8.42
N GLY A 22 43.10 18.80 8.85
CA GLY A 22 42.20 18.21 7.85
C GLY A 22 41.11 17.24 8.26
N GLN A 23 40.80 17.05 9.53
CA GLN A 23 39.54 16.37 9.89
C GLN A 23 38.68 17.29 10.74
N LYS A 24 37.95 18.17 10.04
CA LYS A 24 36.79 18.84 10.62
C LYS A 24 35.75 17.75 10.89
N GLY A 25 35.73 17.25 12.13
CA GLY A 25 34.67 16.37 12.58
C GLY A 25 33.34 17.12 12.59
N PHE A 26 32.25 16.38 12.35
CA PHE A 26 30.90 16.91 12.48
C PHE A 26 30.69 17.43 13.90
N SER A 27 30.23 18.66 14.03
CA SER A 27 30.01 19.26 15.34
C SER A 27 28.80 18.62 16.01
N LEU A 28 28.85 18.42 17.33
CA LEU A 28 27.71 17.86 18.08
C LEU A 28 26.48 18.77 17.93
N ILE A 29 26.67 20.09 17.85
CA ILE A 29 25.57 21.03 17.62
C ILE A 29 24.99 20.92 16.20
N GLU A 30 25.80 20.57 15.19
CA GLU A 30 25.31 20.36 13.82
C GLU A 30 24.34 19.18 13.78
N LEU A 31 24.63 18.11 14.55
CA LEU A 31 23.72 16.96 14.64
C LEU A 31 22.42 17.32 15.34
N VAL A 32 22.50 18.06 16.46
CA VAL A 32 21.33 18.43 17.27
C VAL A 32 20.34 19.29 16.48
N VAL A 33 20.83 20.29 15.73
CA VAL A 33 19.95 21.14 14.92
C VAL A 33 19.30 20.35 13.79
N VAL A 34 20.02 19.42 13.15
CA VAL A 34 19.47 18.59 12.06
C VAL A 34 18.35 17.70 12.57
N VAL A 35 18.53 16.99 13.69
CA VAL A 35 17.47 16.15 14.24
C VAL A 35 16.28 16.97 14.74
N ALA A 36 16.51 18.19 15.24
CA ALA A 36 15.43 19.09 15.64
C ALA A 36 14.56 19.51 14.45
N VAL A 37 15.18 19.88 13.32
CA VAL A 37 14.44 20.22 12.09
C VAL A 37 13.72 19.01 11.51
N LEU A 38 14.37 17.83 11.47
CA LEU A 38 13.74 16.58 11.01
C LEU A 38 12.54 16.17 11.89
N ALA A 39 12.60 16.43 13.20
CA ALA A 39 11.49 16.15 14.10
C ALA A 39 10.24 17.00 13.74
N VAL A 40 10.42 18.28 13.45
CA VAL A 40 9.31 19.16 13.04
C VAL A 40 8.74 18.76 11.68
N LEU A 41 9.60 18.49 10.70
CA LEU A 41 9.15 18.09 9.35
C LEU A 41 8.43 16.74 9.36
N SER A 42 8.96 15.76 10.10
CA SER A 42 8.37 14.42 10.17
C SER A 42 6.99 14.41 10.82
N ALA A 43 6.75 15.26 11.83
CA ALA A 43 5.45 15.39 12.49
C ALA A 43 4.31 15.75 11.51
N ILE A 44 4.60 16.55 10.48
CA ILE A 44 3.61 16.95 9.46
C ILE A 44 3.60 15.95 8.30
N ALA A 45 4.78 15.52 7.85
CA ALA A 45 4.91 14.70 6.65
C ALA A 45 4.34 13.28 6.81
N ILE A 46 4.54 12.65 7.98
CA ILE A 46 4.09 11.26 8.23
C ILE A 46 2.57 11.09 8.08
N PRO A 47 1.69 11.87 8.77
CA PRO A 47 0.25 11.68 8.65
C PRO A 47 -0.29 12.01 7.25
N GLN A 48 0.35 12.94 6.52
CA GLN A 48 -0.03 13.22 5.14
C GLN A 48 0.34 12.06 4.21
N PHE A 49 1.54 11.52 4.35
CA PHE A 49 2.00 10.40 3.52
C PHE A 49 1.12 9.15 3.70
N THR A 50 0.72 8.82 4.93
CA THR A 50 -0.16 7.67 5.20
C THR A 50 -1.54 7.84 4.58
N LYS A 51 -2.10 9.06 4.58
CA LYS A 51 -3.37 9.38 3.89
C LYS A 51 -3.28 9.21 2.36
N ILE A 52 -2.18 9.64 1.75
CA ILE A 52 -1.97 9.48 0.30
C ILE A 52 -1.78 8.00 -0.05
N ALA A 53 -0.95 7.27 0.70
CA ALA A 53 -0.72 5.85 0.48
C ALA A 53 -2.01 5.02 0.61
N SER A 54 -2.81 5.28 1.64
CA SER A 54 -4.10 4.60 1.82
C SER A 54 -5.11 4.92 0.72
N LYS A 55 -5.18 6.19 0.26
CA LYS A 55 -5.99 6.57 -0.90
C LYS A 55 -5.54 5.88 -2.19
N ALA A 56 -4.24 5.76 -2.42
CA ALA A 56 -3.69 5.04 -3.59
C ALA A 56 -4.05 3.55 -3.55
N ARG A 57 -3.94 2.90 -2.39
CA ARG A 57 -4.38 1.51 -2.21
C ARG A 57 -5.87 1.35 -2.48
N ALA A 58 -6.70 2.31 -2.07
CA ALA A 58 -8.13 2.27 -2.34
C ALA A 58 -8.48 2.44 -3.81
N ALA A 59 -7.81 3.35 -4.50
CA ALA A 59 -7.94 3.46 -5.96
C ALA A 59 -7.51 2.15 -6.65
N ALA A 60 -6.39 1.56 -6.24
CA ALA A 60 -5.91 0.28 -6.77
C ALA A 60 -6.96 -0.82 -6.58
N ALA A 61 -7.48 -0.97 -5.35
CA ALA A 61 -8.54 -1.91 -5.02
C ALA A 61 -9.75 -1.75 -5.96
N ALA A 62 -10.33 -0.55 -6.06
CA ALA A 62 -11.45 -0.27 -6.95
C ALA A 62 -11.14 -0.61 -8.43
N THR A 63 -9.96 -0.23 -8.93
CA THR A 63 -9.56 -0.54 -10.31
C THR A 63 -9.41 -2.03 -10.52
N THR A 64 -8.81 -2.75 -9.57
CA THR A 64 -8.65 -4.20 -9.64
C THR A 64 -10.01 -4.88 -9.67
N LEU A 65 -11.01 -4.42 -8.88
CA LEU A 65 -12.36 -4.98 -8.93
C LEU A 65 -12.96 -4.86 -10.32
N ALA A 66 -12.84 -3.67 -10.91
CA ALA A 66 -13.37 -3.40 -12.22
C ALA A 66 -12.65 -4.19 -13.33
N THR A 67 -11.34 -4.41 -13.23
CA THR A 67 -10.60 -5.23 -14.20
C THR A 67 -10.95 -6.70 -14.06
N THR A 68 -11.04 -7.22 -12.84
CA THR A 68 -11.43 -8.61 -12.56
C THR A 68 -12.82 -8.94 -13.09
N VAL A 69 -13.79 -8.04 -12.91
CA VAL A 69 -15.13 -8.19 -13.51
C VAL A 69 -15.07 -8.26 -15.03
N LYS A 70 -14.27 -7.38 -15.67
CA LYS A 70 -14.11 -7.35 -17.12
C LYS A 70 -13.44 -8.62 -17.64
N GLU A 71 -12.41 -9.10 -16.97
CA GLU A 71 -11.72 -10.35 -17.28
C GLU A 71 -12.68 -11.54 -17.17
N CYS A 72 -13.53 -11.56 -16.15
CA CYS A 72 -14.57 -12.57 -16.05
C CYS A 72 -15.57 -12.51 -17.20
N ALA A 73 -16.04 -11.31 -17.56
CA ALA A 73 -16.95 -11.15 -18.69
C ALA A 73 -16.32 -11.60 -20.02
N ALA A 74 -15.03 -11.29 -20.23
CA ALA A 74 -14.29 -11.72 -21.42
C ALA A 74 -14.13 -13.25 -21.46
N ASN A 75 -13.69 -13.87 -20.36
CA ASN A 75 -13.55 -15.32 -20.30
C ASN A 75 -14.88 -16.05 -20.49
N MET A 76 -15.98 -15.49 -19.98
CA MET A 76 -17.31 -16.05 -20.20
C MET A 76 -17.79 -15.93 -21.65
N ALA A 77 -17.37 -14.89 -22.37
CA ALA A 77 -17.66 -14.74 -23.80
C ALA A 77 -16.92 -15.78 -24.65
N ASP A 78 -15.69 -16.14 -24.27
CA ASP A 78 -14.86 -17.09 -25.02
C ASP A 78 -15.20 -18.56 -24.72
N GLN A 79 -15.42 -18.90 -23.45
CA GLN A 79 -15.48 -20.29 -22.96
C GLN A 79 -16.82 -20.65 -22.31
N GLY A 80 -17.75 -19.70 -22.16
CA GLY A 80 -19.04 -19.92 -21.49
C GLY A 80 -19.01 -19.70 -19.97
N SER A 81 -20.14 -19.98 -19.30
CA SER A 81 -20.28 -19.76 -17.85
C SER A 81 -19.51 -20.80 -17.02
N GLY A 82 -19.02 -20.41 -15.83
CA GLY A 82 -18.29 -21.33 -14.95
C GLY A 82 -16.78 -21.37 -15.19
N THR A 83 -16.26 -20.41 -15.95
CA THR A 83 -14.82 -20.20 -16.16
C THR A 83 -14.17 -19.62 -14.92
N TYR A 84 -12.84 -19.68 -14.87
CA TYR A 84 -12.08 -19.30 -13.68
C TYR A 84 -11.05 -18.23 -14.01
N ILE A 85 -10.89 -17.27 -13.10
CA ILE A 85 -9.79 -16.31 -13.14
C ILE A 85 -8.87 -16.49 -11.92
N PRO A 86 -7.57 -16.21 -12.07
CA PRO A 86 -6.64 -16.25 -10.95
C PRO A 86 -7.06 -15.25 -9.87
N SER A 87 -6.86 -15.64 -8.61
CA SER A 87 -7.10 -14.76 -7.48
C SER A 87 -6.04 -13.65 -7.43
N ILE A 88 -6.46 -12.45 -7.06
CA ILE A 88 -5.59 -11.28 -6.95
C ILE A 88 -5.41 -10.96 -5.46
N SER A 89 -4.19 -10.65 -5.04
CA SER A 89 -3.89 -10.22 -3.67
C SER A 89 -3.87 -8.68 -3.58
N LEU A 90 -4.62 -8.11 -2.63
CA LEU A 90 -4.66 -6.67 -2.38
C LEU A 90 -4.02 -6.31 -1.04
N ASP A 91 -2.70 -6.26 -0.98
CA ASP A 91 -2.01 -6.05 0.29
C ASP A 91 -2.49 -4.76 1.01
N GLY A 92 -2.83 -4.90 2.31
CA GLY A 92 -3.39 -3.82 3.14
C GLY A 92 -4.94 -3.74 3.22
N TYR A 93 -5.70 -4.53 2.46
CA TYR A 93 -7.17 -4.66 2.55
C TYR A 93 -7.57 -5.92 3.33
N ARG A 94 -7.14 -6.06 4.59
CA ARG A 94 -7.28 -7.31 5.35
C ARG A 94 -8.74 -7.61 5.76
N ASP A 95 -9.01 -8.91 5.88
CA ASP A 95 -10.10 -9.52 6.68
C ASP A 95 -9.54 -10.29 7.88
N GLY A 96 -10.21 -10.18 9.04
CA GLY A 96 -9.68 -10.49 10.37
C GLY A 96 -9.45 -11.99 10.58
N THR A 97 -9.80 -12.81 9.60
CA THR A 97 -9.66 -14.26 9.62
C THR A 97 -8.44 -14.70 8.81
N LYS A 98 -7.26 -14.23 9.21
CA LYS A 98 -5.90 -14.69 8.86
C LYS A 98 -5.49 -14.77 7.37
N ASN A 99 -4.42 -13.99 7.10
CA ASN A 99 -3.42 -14.12 6.04
C ASN A 99 -3.91 -14.01 4.59
N GLY A 100 -3.93 -12.77 4.12
CA GLY A 100 -4.13 -12.40 2.72
C GLY A 100 -5.39 -11.57 2.55
N ALA A 101 -5.26 -10.37 2.00
CA ALA A 101 -6.42 -9.63 1.54
C ALA A 101 -7.12 -10.45 0.45
N GLY A 102 -8.38 -10.79 0.69
CA GLY A 102 -9.18 -11.63 -0.18
C GLY A 102 -10.39 -10.89 -0.70
N TRP A 103 -10.81 -11.26 -1.90
CA TRP A 103 -12.07 -10.84 -2.48
C TRP A 103 -13.19 -11.68 -1.91
N TYR A 104 -14.37 -11.09 -1.78
CA TYR A 104 -15.60 -11.81 -1.50
C TYR A 104 -16.38 -11.89 -2.79
N GLN A 105 -16.78 -13.08 -3.17
CA GLN A 105 -17.76 -13.26 -4.23
C GLN A 105 -19.04 -13.78 -3.59
N THR A 106 -20.14 -13.09 -3.82
CA THR A 106 -21.47 -13.60 -3.54
C THR A 106 -22.00 -14.31 -4.78
N VAL A 107 -22.06 -15.64 -4.74
CA VAL A 107 -22.78 -16.43 -5.75
C VAL A 107 -24.22 -16.58 -5.26
N PHE A 108 -25.19 -16.11 -6.06
CA PHE A 108 -26.60 -16.33 -5.78
C PHE A 108 -27.01 -17.73 -6.22
N ASN A 109 -27.69 -18.47 -5.35
CA ASN A 109 -28.41 -19.67 -5.77
C ASN A 109 -29.69 -19.29 -6.54
N ASN A 110 -30.36 -20.27 -7.12
CA ASN A 110 -31.60 -20.06 -7.88
C ASN A 110 -32.76 -19.51 -7.03
N GLN A 111 -32.58 -19.43 -5.70
CA GLN A 111 -33.51 -18.81 -4.75
C GLN A 111 -33.18 -17.34 -4.44
N GLY A 112 -32.18 -16.74 -5.12
CA GLY A 112 -31.78 -15.35 -4.89
C GLY A 112 -31.02 -15.13 -3.58
N GLN A 113 -30.62 -16.20 -2.88
CA GLN A 113 -29.79 -16.11 -1.68
C GLN A 113 -28.32 -16.22 -2.04
N GLY A 114 -27.52 -15.31 -1.52
CA GLY A 114 -26.10 -15.18 -1.83
C GLY A 114 -25.21 -15.77 -0.74
N THR A 115 -24.32 -16.69 -1.09
CA THR A 115 -23.25 -17.14 -0.17
C THR A 115 -22.01 -16.32 -0.43
N LEU A 116 -21.54 -15.58 0.59
CA LEU A 116 -20.26 -14.87 0.56
C LEU A 116 -19.11 -15.87 0.68
N THR A 117 -18.44 -16.16 -0.42
CA THR A 117 -17.24 -17.00 -0.44
C THR A 117 -16.01 -16.10 -0.50
N ARG A 118 -15.13 -16.22 0.49
CA ARG A 118 -13.82 -15.57 0.46
C ARG A 118 -12.92 -16.31 -0.52
N SER A 119 -12.52 -15.65 -1.60
CA SER A 119 -11.50 -16.17 -2.50
C SER A 119 -10.12 -15.82 -1.95
N THR A 120 -9.51 -16.78 -1.26
CA THR A 120 -8.07 -16.72 -0.94
C THR A 120 -7.24 -17.08 -2.17
N SER A 121 -5.93 -16.78 -2.14
CA SER A 121 -4.94 -16.96 -3.23
C SER A 121 -4.82 -18.36 -3.85
N VAL A 122 -5.69 -19.30 -3.49
CA VAL A 122 -5.63 -20.74 -3.82
C VAL A 122 -6.91 -21.26 -4.46
N THR A 123 -8.01 -20.51 -4.46
CA THR A 123 -9.26 -20.90 -5.15
C THR A 123 -9.48 -20.01 -6.36
N PRO A 124 -9.62 -20.55 -7.58
CA PRO A 124 -9.94 -19.76 -8.75
C PRO A 124 -11.33 -19.12 -8.59
N LEU A 125 -11.48 -17.85 -8.95
CA LEU A 125 -12.76 -17.16 -8.86
C LEU A 125 -13.63 -17.60 -10.03
N THR A 126 -14.83 -18.13 -9.76
CA THR A 126 -15.75 -18.59 -10.79
C THR A 126 -16.49 -17.42 -11.40
N CYS A 127 -16.39 -17.22 -12.69
CA CYS A 127 -17.10 -16.16 -13.40
C CYS A 127 -18.58 -16.53 -13.55
N THR A 128 -19.43 -15.67 -13.01
CA THR A 128 -20.90 -15.81 -13.04
C THR A 128 -21.53 -14.60 -13.73
N SER A 129 -22.67 -14.80 -14.40
CA SER A 129 -23.42 -13.72 -15.07
C SER A 129 -24.30 -12.90 -14.10
N SER A 130 -24.43 -13.37 -12.86
CA SER A 130 -25.16 -12.72 -11.78
C SER A 130 -24.42 -12.94 -10.48
N GLY A 131 -24.60 -12.05 -9.51
CA GLY A 131 -23.77 -12.06 -8.30
C GLY A 131 -23.35 -10.66 -7.87
N LEU A 132 -22.67 -10.64 -6.73
CA LEU A 132 -21.88 -9.50 -6.29
C LEU A 132 -20.41 -9.92 -6.24
N MET A 133 -19.54 -9.05 -6.69
CA MET A 133 -18.11 -9.13 -6.44
C MET A 133 -17.74 -7.99 -5.50
N GLU A 134 -17.09 -8.30 -4.40
CA GLU A 134 -16.83 -7.35 -3.31
C GLU A 134 -15.36 -7.40 -2.87
N ILE A 135 -14.78 -6.22 -2.68
CA ILE A 135 -13.63 -6.01 -1.81
C ILE A 135 -14.17 -5.51 -0.50
N ARG A 136 -13.97 -6.30 0.55
CA ARG A 136 -14.41 -5.90 1.88
C ARG A 136 -13.23 -5.38 2.68
N SER A 137 -13.47 -4.29 3.39
CA SER A 137 -12.57 -3.80 4.44
C SER A 137 -13.12 -4.19 5.81
N GLU A 138 -12.25 -4.65 6.72
CA GLU A 138 -12.58 -4.79 8.15
C GLU A 138 -12.88 -3.46 8.84
N ASN A 139 -12.19 -2.40 8.39
CA ASN A 139 -12.28 -1.08 8.99
C ASN A 139 -12.69 -0.08 7.93
N THR A 140 -14.00 0.13 7.81
CA THR A 140 -14.57 1.11 6.87
C THR A 140 -14.18 2.55 7.18
N ALA A 141 -13.58 2.83 8.34
CA ALA A 141 -12.99 4.14 8.65
C ALA A 141 -11.60 4.33 8.03
N GLU A 142 -10.89 3.24 7.76
CA GLU A 142 -9.58 3.24 7.13
C GLU A 142 -9.65 2.94 5.62
N TYR A 143 -10.45 1.98 5.18
CA TYR A 143 -10.58 1.68 3.76
C TYR A 143 -12.05 1.47 3.36
N PRO A 144 -12.50 1.99 2.22
CA PRO A 144 -13.85 1.71 1.70
C PRO A 144 -14.00 0.23 1.33
N SER A 145 -15.17 -0.34 1.53
CA SER A 145 -15.56 -1.60 0.89
C SER A 145 -16.20 -1.29 -0.47
N PHE A 146 -15.81 -2.01 -1.51
CA PHE A 146 -16.27 -1.81 -2.89
C PHE A 146 -17.05 -3.04 -3.36
N VAL A 147 -18.21 -2.81 -3.94
CA VAL A 147 -19.11 -3.85 -4.44
C VAL A 147 -19.44 -3.56 -5.91
N TYR A 148 -19.37 -4.59 -6.73
CA TYR A 148 -19.82 -4.60 -8.11
C TYR A 148 -20.96 -5.61 -8.28
N ASN A 149 -22.10 -5.15 -8.79
CA ASN A 149 -23.22 -6.01 -9.11
C ASN A 149 -23.12 -6.52 -10.55
N LEU A 150 -22.93 -7.83 -10.72
CA LEU A 150 -22.71 -8.45 -12.01
C LEU A 150 -23.95 -8.44 -12.92
N GLY A 151 -25.16 -8.44 -12.35
CA GLY A 151 -26.39 -8.44 -13.12
C GLY A 151 -26.84 -7.05 -13.60
N THR A 152 -26.51 -6.00 -12.84
CA THR A 152 -26.94 -4.61 -13.14
C THR A 152 -25.79 -3.70 -13.58
N GLY A 153 -24.55 -4.11 -13.36
CA GLY A 153 -23.37 -3.25 -13.53
C GLY A 153 -23.22 -2.15 -12.47
N ALA A 154 -24.06 -2.15 -11.43
CA ALA A 154 -24.02 -1.14 -10.38
C ALA A 154 -22.74 -1.24 -9.54
N LYS A 155 -22.09 -0.10 -9.32
CA LYS A 155 -20.91 0.05 -8.46
C LYS A 155 -21.33 0.75 -7.17
N THR A 156 -21.26 0.03 -6.07
CA THR A 156 -21.64 0.57 -4.76
C THR A 156 -20.51 0.40 -3.76
N CYS A 157 -20.38 1.33 -2.81
CA CYS A 157 -19.34 1.28 -1.80
C CYS A 157 -19.88 1.63 -0.43
N THR A 158 -19.18 1.14 0.60
CA THR A 158 -19.45 1.45 2.01
C THR A 158 -18.18 1.96 2.65
N ALA A 159 -18.22 3.18 3.20
CA ALA A 159 -17.11 3.83 3.87
C ALA A 159 -17.60 4.74 4.98
N SER A 160 -16.75 5.00 5.97
CA SER A 160 -17.00 5.91 7.09
C SER A 160 -15.76 6.76 7.36
N GLY A 161 -15.91 7.88 8.09
CA GLY A 161 -14.76 8.74 8.45
C GLY A 161 -13.91 9.18 7.25
N ASP A 162 -12.58 9.14 7.40
CA ASP A 162 -11.62 9.56 6.38
C ASP A 162 -11.62 8.67 5.11
N ALA A 163 -12.23 7.48 5.15
CA ALA A 163 -12.27 6.57 4.00
C ALA A 163 -13.28 6.99 2.92
N VAL A 164 -14.26 7.85 3.25
CA VAL A 164 -15.23 8.38 2.28
C VAL A 164 -14.53 9.13 1.14
N GLU A 165 -13.46 9.86 1.46
CA GLU A 165 -12.68 10.58 0.44
C GLU A 165 -11.71 9.69 -0.37
N ARG A 166 -11.65 8.38 -0.06
CA ARG A 166 -10.74 7.41 -0.70
C ARG A 166 -11.41 6.65 -1.85
N GLY A 167 -12.31 7.32 -2.57
CA GLY A 167 -12.97 6.76 -3.77
C GLY A 167 -14.40 6.27 -3.54
N CYS A 168 -15.00 6.52 -2.37
CA CYS A 168 -16.39 6.17 -2.10
C CYS A 168 -17.25 7.43 -1.89
N ARG A 169 -17.88 7.94 -2.95
CA ARG A 169 -18.68 9.17 -2.91
C ARG A 169 -20.16 8.85 -3.11
N ASN A 170 -21.01 9.30 -2.19
CA ASN A 170 -22.45 9.04 -2.22
C ASN A 170 -22.79 7.54 -2.38
N SER A 171 -22.02 6.67 -1.71
CA SER A 171 -22.14 5.21 -1.80
C SER A 171 -21.88 4.63 -3.21
N VAL A 172 -21.22 5.37 -4.10
CA VAL A 172 -20.83 4.97 -5.45
C VAL A 172 -19.32 5.19 -5.63
N TRP A 173 -18.71 4.39 -6.51
CA TRP A 173 -17.28 4.42 -6.83
C TRP A 173 -17.01 4.17 -8.32
#